data_AF-A0A6J4PJK1-F1
#
_entry.id   AF-A0A6J4PJK1-F1
#
_cell.length_a   1.000
_cell.length_b   1.000
_cell.length_c   1.000
_cell.angle_alpha   90.00
_cell.angle_beta   90.00
_cell.angle_gamma   90.00
#
_symmetry.space_group_name_H-M   'P 1'
#
loop_
_entity.id
_entity.type
_entity.pdbx_description
1 polymer ?
#
loop_
_entity_poly.entity_id
_entity_poly.type
_entity_poly.pdbx_seq_one_letter_code
_entity_poly.pdbx_strand_id
1 'polypeptide(L)'
;MNSSPDPSVHRQREQRLVEHVQRLLDDERFRLDTTKGAKSVVTLVRDVGRFDGGVELTRLMSDMGVPDRDLKGRMPVGEGVEVTLSQKKWFFLKEVVGRLRVVCTSPVRHLLKGEPPAPLDTGALNKLLSAQPPSLGGVPQTILVMSTSGFTLEAHEVADRRADRTVILVEPNEAGGWTVTGPTVMKSLTDLLDPERDEEKRQRLRQHVEAHQHELAGSGLAGDRIAAKTQLSPQFVEAELKAYAKANPGLQAKRLDGRMVLFREGSVAAASSSSAAAGGGDAGGLSMPLLDRIKSLFARKGDEEKKISFLAERRTALSQQRDRAYEEMATLEQQEEALKRSFRETGAQITKKRVTTQLLQLRKDLERRHQLIGVLNQQVNVVSTHLHNLELVQQGNAAKLPDAEEITADAVRAEEMLAELEAAGELAGSSAPSGVSGMTAEEQALFDELEAENKHAAAAAAQAPAVKQPSGAAREPAKAVASAPATAAPDQAPVADRPERRSEPEAG
;
A
#
# COMPACT_ATOMS: atom_id res chain seq x y z
N MET A 1 -6.28 -9.55 -2.19
CA MET A 1 -7.25 -10.67 -2.23
C MET A 1 -7.68 -11.11 -0.81
N ASN A 2 -8.02 -10.16 0.08
CA ASN A 2 -8.33 -10.49 1.48
C ASN A 2 -9.79 -10.90 1.68
N SER A 3 -10.64 -10.63 0.70
CA SER A 3 -12.08 -10.80 0.71
C SER A 3 -12.60 -11.91 -0.21
N SER A 4 -11.80 -12.95 -0.47
CA SER A 4 -12.27 -14.09 -1.27
C SER A 4 -13.45 -14.77 -0.55
N PRO A 5 -14.61 -14.98 -1.20
CA PRO A 5 -15.70 -15.75 -0.61
C PRO A 5 -15.47 -17.26 -0.71
N ASP A 6 -14.40 -17.72 -1.38
CA ASP A 6 -14.11 -19.15 -1.55
C ASP A 6 -13.48 -19.75 -0.28
N PRO A 7 -14.18 -20.64 0.45
CA PRO A 7 -13.68 -21.23 1.68
C PRO A 7 -12.39 -22.04 1.50
N SER A 8 -12.16 -22.59 0.30
CA SER A 8 -10.98 -23.41 0.01
C SER A 8 -9.69 -22.61 0.18
N VAL A 9 -9.71 -21.33 -0.20
CA VAL A 9 -8.58 -20.40 -0.05
C VAL A 9 -8.28 -20.16 1.43
N HIS A 10 -9.31 -20.00 2.26
CA HIS A 10 -9.15 -19.81 3.71
C HIS A 10 -8.56 -21.06 4.35
N ARG A 11 -9.08 -22.25 4.01
CA ARG A 11 -8.55 -23.53 4.50
C ARG A 11 -7.08 -23.73 4.11
N GLN A 12 -6.72 -23.44 2.85
CA GLN A 12 -5.34 -23.55 2.39
C GLN A 12 -4.41 -22.60 3.14
N ARG A 13 -4.86 -21.38 3.45
CA ARG A 13 -4.12 -20.40 4.25
C ARG A 13 -3.86 -20.90 5.68
N GLU A 14 -4.87 -21.47 6.35
CA GLU A 14 -4.71 -22.05 7.70
C GLU A 14 -3.66 -23.18 7.69
N GLN A 15 -3.82 -24.14 6.78
CA GLN A 15 -2.91 -25.28 6.63
C GLN A 15 -1.48 -24.82 6.36
N ARG A 16 -1.31 -23.86 5.45
CA ARG A 16 -0.01 -23.31 5.09
C ARG A 16 0.71 -22.69 6.29
N LEU A 17 0.01 -21.92 7.13
CA LEU A 17 0.61 -21.34 8.33
C LEU A 17 0.95 -22.43 9.35
N VAL A 18 0.03 -23.36 9.62
CA VAL A 18 0.24 -24.45 10.58
C VAL A 18 1.45 -25.31 10.20
N GLU A 19 1.56 -25.69 8.93
CA GLU A 19 2.71 -26.41 8.41
C GLU A 19 4.00 -25.59 8.51
N HIS A 20 3.94 -24.29 8.23
CA HIS A 20 5.10 -23.40 8.35
C HIS A 20 5.62 -23.35 9.78
N VAL A 21 4.74 -23.13 10.76
CA VAL A 21 5.13 -23.09 12.18
C VAL A 21 5.71 -24.43 12.62
N GLN A 22 5.15 -25.55 12.16
CA GLN A 22 5.71 -26.87 12.49
C GLN A 22 7.12 -27.06 11.95
N ARG A 23 7.39 -26.62 10.71
CA ARG A 23 8.75 -26.62 10.15
C ARG A 23 9.69 -25.72 10.96
N LEU A 24 9.23 -24.57 11.44
CA LEU A 24 10.03 -23.67 12.29
C LEU A 24 10.40 -24.28 13.64
N LEU A 25 9.65 -25.26 14.16
CA LEU A 25 10.01 -25.92 15.42
C LEU A 25 11.36 -26.66 15.32
N ASP A 26 11.79 -27.01 14.10
CA ASP A 26 13.08 -27.63 13.81
C ASP A 26 14.18 -26.60 13.44
N ASP A 27 13.85 -25.31 13.30
CA ASP A 27 14.82 -24.26 12.98
C ASP A 27 15.50 -23.71 14.25
N GLU A 28 16.83 -23.78 14.33
CA GLU A 28 17.60 -23.27 15.47
C GLU A 28 17.42 -21.77 15.73
N ARG A 29 17.10 -21.00 14.68
CA ARG A 29 16.85 -19.56 14.75
C ARG A 29 15.51 -19.24 15.40
N PHE A 30 14.59 -20.20 15.45
CA PHE A 30 13.29 -20.03 16.07
C PHE A 30 13.43 -19.98 17.61
N ARG A 31 13.49 -18.74 18.12
CA ARG A 31 13.67 -18.45 19.55
C ARG A 31 12.39 -17.90 20.15
N LEU A 32 11.98 -18.48 21.26
CA LEU A 32 10.78 -18.07 22.01
C LEU A 32 11.16 -17.59 23.41
N ASP A 33 10.35 -16.69 23.95
CA ASP A 33 10.48 -16.24 25.33
C ASP A 33 10.20 -17.40 26.28
N THR A 34 11.12 -17.60 27.23
CA THR A 34 11.00 -18.58 28.30
C THR A 34 11.24 -17.91 29.65
N THR A 35 10.99 -18.62 30.75
CA THR A 35 11.32 -18.16 32.12
C THR A 35 12.80 -17.80 32.30
N LYS A 36 13.69 -18.25 31.40
CA LYS A 36 15.14 -17.95 31.39
C LYS A 36 15.57 -17.06 30.21
N GLY A 37 14.64 -16.25 29.69
CA GLY A 37 14.84 -15.39 28.51
C GLY A 37 14.59 -16.12 27.19
N ALA A 38 14.95 -15.50 26.07
CA ALA A 38 14.74 -16.07 24.74
C ALA A 38 15.64 -17.30 24.51
N LYS A 39 15.05 -18.46 24.21
CA LYS A 39 15.77 -19.73 23.94
C LYS A 39 15.31 -20.34 22.62
N SER A 40 16.24 -20.99 21.93
CA SER A 40 15.92 -21.77 20.74
C SER A 40 15.05 -22.97 21.10
N VAL A 41 13.95 -23.15 20.36
CA VAL A 41 12.97 -24.23 20.59
C VAL A 41 13.62 -25.61 20.48
N VAL A 42 14.61 -25.76 19.61
CA VAL A 42 15.32 -27.03 19.38
C VAL A 42 16.09 -27.52 20.61
N THR A 43 16.48 -26.61 21.52
CA THR A 43 17.23 -26.98 22.75
C THR A 43 16.32 -27.43 23.90
N LEU A 44 15.01 -27.37 23.72
CA LEU A 44 14.00 -27.67 24.74
C LEU A 44 13.24 -28.96 24.39
N VAL A 45 12.70 -29.63 25.41
CA VAL A 45 11.78 -30.75 25.21
C VAL A 45 10.43 -30.17 24.85
N ARG A 46 10.05 -30.32 23.57
CA ARG A 46 8.77 -29.88 23.02
C ARG A 46 7.72 -30.97 23.12
N ASP A 47 6.52 -30.59 23.54
CA ASP A 47 5.30 -31.37 23.44
C ASP A 47 4.35 -30.61 22.50
N VAL A 48 3.95 -31.24 21.39
CA VAL A 48 3.23 -30.59 20.30
C VAL A 48 1.83 -31.20 20.21
N GLY A 49 0.83 -30.42 20.58
CA GLY A 49 -0.58 -30.72 20.40
C GLY A 49 -1.13 -30.01 19.16
N ARG A 50 -2.04 -30.68 18.44
CA ARG A 50 -2.88 -30.06 17.41
C ARG A 50 -4.32 -30.02 17.90
N PHE A 51 -5.04 -28.97 17.53
CA PHE A 51 -6.46 -28.85 17.78
C PHE A 51 -7.16 -28.30 16.53
N ASP A 52 -8.43 -28.66 16.36
CA ASP A 52 -9.29 -28.14 15.30
C ASP A 52 -10.68 -27.83 15.85
N GLY A 53 -11.38 -26.92 15.16
CA GLY A 53 -12.77 -26.55 15.43
C GLY A 53 -13.78 -27.32 14.56
N GLY A 54 -13.44 -28.51 14.06
CA GLY A 54 -14.30 -29.25 13.11
C GLY A 54 -15.69 -29.61 13.68
N VAL A 55 -15.75 -29.85 14.99
CA VAL A 55 -17.01 -30.10 15.72
C VAL A 55 -17.87 -28.83 15.77
N GLU A 56 -17.26 -27.68 16.09
CA GLU A 56 -17.92 -26.37 16.15
C GLU A 56 -18.43 -25.94 14.77
N LEU A 57 -17.64 -26.17 13.72
CA LEU A 57 -18.04 -25.97 12.33
C LEU A 57 -19.27 -26.83 11.97
N THR A 58 -19.26 -28.12 12.31
CA THR A 58 -20.38 -29.02 12.01
C THR A 58 -21.66 -28.56 12.71
N ARG A 59 -21.54 -28.15 13.98
CA ARG A 59 -22.65 -27.58 14.74
C ARG A 59 -23.17 -26.30 14.10
N LEU A 60 -22.28 -25.38 13.72
CA LEU A 60 -22.65 -24.13 13.07
C LEU A 60 -23.35 -24.35 11.72
N MET A 61 -22.87 -25.30 10.91
CA MET A 61 -23.50 -25.69 9.64
C MET A 61 -24.92 -26.26 9.86
N SER A 62 -25.10 -27.06 10.91
CA SER A 62 -26.41 -27.57 11.32
C SER A 62 -27.34 -26.45 11.77
N ASP A 63 -26.84 -25.53 12.60
CA ASP A 63 -27.60 -24.39 13.13
C ASP A 63 -28.04 -23.42 12.02
N MET A 64 -27.24 -23.28 10.96
CA MET A 64 -27.55 -22.46 9.79
C MET A 64 -28.37 -23.18 8.71
N GLY A 65 -28.65 -24.48 8.88
CA GLY A 65 -29.41 -25.27 7.90
C GLY A 65 -28.65 -25.56 6.60
N VAL A 66 -27.30 -25.59 6.64
CA VAL A 66 -26.44 -25.86 5.47
C VAL A 66 -25.57 -27.10 5.69
N PRO A 67 -26.12 -28.32 5.87
CA PRO A 67 -25.34 -29.54 6.08
C PRO A 67 -24.79 -30.11 4.75
N ASP A 68 -23.98 -29.34 4.03
CA ASP A 68 -23.34 -29.77 2.78
C ASP A 68 -21.95 -30.39 3.07
N ARG A 69 -21.77 -31.66 2.69
CA ARG A 69 -20.52 -32.42 2.90
C ARG A 69 -19.36 -31.88 2.05
N ASP A 70 -19.62 -31.46 0.82
CA ASP A 70 -18.59 -30.96 -0.09
C ASP A 70 -18.17 -29.54 0.31
N LEU A 71 -19.14 -28.73 0.77
CA LEU A 71 -18.84 -27.45 1.40
C LEU A 71 -18.01 -27.65 2.67
N LYS A 72 -18.43 -28.56 3.58
CA LYS A 72 -17.68 -28.88 4.81
C LYS A 72 -16.24 -29.30 4.50
N GLY A 73 -16.02 -30.05 3.43
CA GLY A 73 -14.69 -30.43 2.95
C GLY A 73 -13.85 -29.28 2.40
N ARG A 74 -14.42 -28.10 2.16
CA ARG A 74 -13.68 -26.90 1.72
C ARG A 74 -13.53 -25.86 2.83
N MET A 75 -14.39 -25.92 3.85
CA MET A 75 -14.41 -24.96 4.94
C MET A 75 -13.10 -24.95 5.76
N PRO A 76 -12.60 -23.77 6.15
CA PRO A 76 -11.59 -23.67 7.20
C PRO A 76 -12.13 -24.25 8.51
N VAL A 77 -11.28 -24.97 9.24
CA VAL A 77 -11.64 -25.64 10.50
C VAL A 77 -11.11 -24.91 11.72
N GLY A 78 -10.32 -23.84 11.54
CA GLY A 78 -9.62 -23.19 12.64
C GLY A 78 -8.52 -24.08 13.21
N GLU A 79 -7.71 -24.69 12.33
CA GLU A 79 -6.60 -25.56 12.76
C GLU A 79 -5.59 -24.75 13.59
N GLY A 80 -5.13 -25.32 14.70
CA GLY A 80 -4.19 -24.69 15.59
C GLY A 80 -3.15 -25.67 16.13
N VAL A 81 -2.06 -25.10 16.64
CA VAL A 81 -0.93 -25.83 17.21
C VAL A 81 -0.63 -25.27 18.59
N GLU A 82 -0.52 -26.13 19.58
CA GLU A 82 -0.04 -25.79 20.91
C GLU A 82 1.28 -26.50 21.16
N VAL A 83 2.31 -25.74 21.50
CA VAL A 83 3.64 -26.26 21.82
C VAL A 83 3.97 -25.90 23.25
N THR A 84 4.11 -26.92 24.10
CA THR A 84 4.62 -26.77 25.46
C THR A 84 6.11 -27.05 25.47
N LEU A 85 6.90 -26.07 25.92
CA LEU A 85 8.35 -26.16 26.01
C LEU A 85 8.73 -26.49 27.45
N SER A 86 9.51 -27.55 27.62
CA SER A 86 9.98 -27.99 28.94
C SER A 86 11.49 -28.20 28.98
N GLN A 87 12.07 -27.94 30.14
CA GLN A 87 13.47 -28.21 30.44
C GLN A 87 13.55 -29.36 31.45
N LYS A 88 14.45 -30.32 31.22
CA LYS A 88 14.73 -31.38 32.20
C LYS A 88 15.48 -30.79 33.39
N LYS A 89 14.91 -30.87 34.58
CA LYS A 89 15.51 -30.46 35.85
C LYS A 89 15.71 -31.70 36.70
N TRP A 90 16.97 -32.10 36.91
CA TRP A 90 17.29 -33.40 37.50
C TRP A 90 16.72 -34.57 36.67
N PHE A 91 17.17 -35.80 36.87
CA PHE A 91 17.05 -36.88 35.86
C PHE A 91 15.62 -37.19 35.35
N PHE A 92 14.54 -36.80 36.04
CA PHE A 92 13.16 -37.15 35.66
C PHE A 92 12.12 -36.01 35.69
N LEU A 93 12.39 -34.85 36.29
CA LEU A 93 11.39 -33.78 36.39
C LEU A 93 11.48 -32.86 35.17
N LYS A 94 10.36 -32.64 34.49
CA LYS A 94 10.25 -31.64 33.42
C LYS A 94 9.62 -30.37 33.99
N GLU A 95 10.31 -29.25 33.88
CA GLU A 95 9.79 -27.92 34.24
C GLU A 95 9.32 -27.23 32.96
N VAL A 96 8.08 -26.76 32.91
CA VAL A 96 7.57 -26.00 31.75
C VAL A 96 8.19 -24.61 31.78
N VAL A 97 8.86 -24.22 30.70
CA VAL A 97 9.62 -22.97 30.62
C VAL A 97 9.01 -21.96 29.64
N GLY A 98 8.15 -22.40 28.73
CA GLY A 98 7.48 -21.52 27.76
C GLY A 98 6.34 -22.23 27.03
N ARG A 99 5.46 -21.45 26.41
CA ARG A 99 4.37 -21.96 25.56
C ARG A 99 4.26 -21.16 24.27
N LEU A 100 4.00 -21.85 23.16
CA LEU A 100 3.58 -21.26 21.90
C LEU A 100 2.19 -21.78 21.57
N ARG A 101 1.28 -20.89 21.19
CA ARG A 101 -0.04 -21.26 20.71
C ARG A 101 -0.36 -20.54 19.41
N VAL A 102 -0.65 -21.31 18.37
CA VAL A 102 -1.11 -20.82 17.08
C VAL A 102 -2.62 -21.00 17.01
N VAL A 103 -3.34 -19.90 16.81
CA VAL A 103 -4.79 -19.89 16.69
C VAL A 103 -5.16 -19.30 15.33
N CYS A 104 -5.68 -20.14 14.43
CA CYS A 104 -6.26 -19.66 13.18
C CYS A 104 -7.73 -19.34 13.40
N THR A 105 -8.13 -18.12 13.07
CA THR A 105 -9.52 -17.66 13.09
C THR A 105 -9.97 -17.37 11.67
N SER A 106 -11.10 -17.99 11.30
CA SER A 106 -11.74 -17.79 10.03
C SER A 106 -13.18 -17.30 10.22
N PRO A 107 -13.68 -16.43 9.35
CA PRO A 107 -15.02 -15.85 9.39
C PRO A 107 -16.07 -16.85 8.86
N VAL A 108 -16.15 -18.03 9.49
CA VAL A 108 -16.92 -19.19 9.02
C VAL A 108 -18.37 -18.84 8.67
N ARG A 109 -19.02 -17.98 9.46
CA ARG A 109 -20.41 -17.55 9.22
C ARG A 109 -20.59 -16.79 7.92
N HIS A 110 -19.63 -15.94 7.52
CA HIS A 110 -19.70 -15.19 6.26
C HIS A 110 -19.42 -16.13 5.08
N LEU A 111 -18.44 -17.02 5.22
CA LEU A 111 -18.10 -18.02 4.21
C LEU A 111 -19.25 -18.99 3.93
N LEU A 112 -19.99 -19.43 4.97
CA LEU A 112 -21.19 -20.26 4.79
C LEU A 112 -22.33 -19.55 4.05
N LYS A 113 -22.37 -18.21 4.11
CA LYS A 113 -23.33 -17.39 3.35
C LYS A 113 -22.83 -17.01 1.96
N GLY A 114 -21.58 -17.30 1.63
CA GLY A 114 -20.93 -16.81 0.41
C GLY A 114 -20.68 -15.30 0.42
N GLU A 115 -20.68 -14.66 1.59
CA GLU A 115 -20.41 -13.23 1.74
C GLU A 115 -18.91 -12.97 1.86
N PRO A 116 -18.39 -11.86 1.29
CA PRO A 116 -17.00 -11.48 1.48
C PRO A 116 -16.77 -11.20 2.98
N PRO A 117 -15.77 -11.85 3.59
CA PRO A 117 -15.61 -11.73 5.02
C PRO A 117 -15.08 -10.36 5.47
N ALA A 118 -15.60 -9.87 6.59
CA ALA A 118 -15.06 -8.69 7.25
C ALA A 118 -13.74 -9.01 8.00
N PRO A 119 -12.83 -8.03 8.12
CA PRO A 119 -11.65 -8.15 8.97
C PRO A 119 -12.03 -8.28 10.45
N LEU A 120 -11.17 -8.92 11.23
CA LEU A 120 -11.36 -9.12 12.66
C LEU A 120 -11.15 -7.81 13.43
N ASP A 121 -12.15 -7.40 14.20
CA ASP A 121 -12.09 -6.21 15.04
C ASP A 121 -11.36 -6.47 16.38
N THR A 122 -11.03 -5.37 17.06
CA THR A 122 -10.36 -5.38 18.37
C THR A 122 -11.17 -6.12 19.44
N GLY A 123 -12.51 -6.04 19.38
CA GLY A 123 -13.41 -6.70 20.33
C GLY A 123 -13.38 -8.22 20.20
N ALA A 124 -13.50 -8.74 18.99
CA ALA A 124 -13.42 -10.16 18.69
C ALA A 124 -12.02 -10.72 18.94
N LEU A 125 -10.97 -9.96 18.62
CA LEU A 125 -9.58 -10.33 18.95
C LEU A 125 -9.38 -10.45 20.45
N ASN A 126 -9.83 -9.48 21.25
CA ASN A 126 -9.74 -9.54 22.71
C ASN A 126 -10.55 -10.71 23.30
N LYS A 127 -11.73 -11.00 22.74
CA LYS A 127 -12.52 -12.17 23.12
C LYS A 127 -11.79 -13.49 22.80
N LEU A 128 -11.12 -13.56 21.66
CA LEU A 128 -10.30 -14.72 21.28
C LEU A 128 -9.12 -14.88 22.24
N LEU A 129 -8.43 -13.78 22.57
CA LEU A 129 -7.30 -13.77 23.51
C LEU A 129 -7.70 -14.09 24.95
N SER A 130 -8.90 -13.70 25.38
CA SER A 130 -9.41 -14.00 26.73
C SER A 130 -9.96 -15.42 26.87
N ALA A 131 -10.37 -16.05 25.76
CA ALA A 131 -10.73 -17.47 25.72
C ALA A 131 -9.49 -18.39 25.82
N GLN A 132 -8.28 -17.85 25.65
CA GLN A 132 -7.06 -18.64 25.81
C GLN A 132 -6.81 -18.95 27.29
N PRO A 133 -6.25 -20.13 27.61
CA PRO A 133 -5.91 -20.47 28.99
C PRO A 133 -4.97 -19.41 29.59
N PRO A 134 -5.15 -19.02 30.87
CA PRO A 134 -4.23 -18.10 31.52
C PRO A 134 -2.82 -18.68 31.60
N SER A 135 -1.81 -17.81 31.68
CA SER A 135 -0.42 -18.20 31.86
C SER A 135 -0.26 -18.99 33.17
N LEU A 136 0.23 -20.22 33.08
CA LEU A 136 0.42 -21.05 34.27
C LEU A 136 1.67 -20.60 35.02
N GLY A 137 1.49 -19.95 36.18
CA GLY A 137 2.57 -19.72 37.13
C GLY A 137 3.75 -18.89 36.59
N GLY A 138 3.47 -17.86 35.78
CA GLY A 138 4.49 -16.97 35.25
C GLY A 138 5.31 -17.55 34.07
N VAL A 139 4.88 -18.67 33.50
CA VAL A 139 5.45 -19.19 32.24
C VAL A 139 5.06 -18.26 31.08
N PRO A 140 6.02 -17.66 30.35
CA PRO A 140 5.71 -16.81 29.21
C PRO A 140 4.98 -17.57 28.10
N GLN A 141 3.98 -16.92 27.51
CA GLN A 141 3.18 -17.46 26.42
C GLN A 141 3.28 -16.60 25.17
N THR A 142 3.69 -17.20 24.06
CA THR A 142 3.62 -16.57 22.73
C THR A 142 2.35 -17.04 22.05
N ILE A 143 1.47 -16.11 21.67
CA ILE A 143 0.22 -16.39 20.96
C ILE A 143 0.34 -15.82 19.55
N LEU A 144 0.32 -16.71 18.57
CA LEU A 144 0.25 -16.39 17.16
C LEU A 144 -1.22 -16.46 16.73
N VAL A 145 -1.84 -15.31 16.47
CA VAL A 145 -3.22 -15.25 15.99
C VAL A 145 -3.20 -15.00 14.49
N MET A 146 -3.78 -15.91 13.72
CA MET A 146 -3.91 -15.75 12.28
C MET A 146 -5.36 -15.50 11.90
N SER A 147 -5.62 -14.42 11.16
CA SER A 147 -6.93 -14.14 10.58
C SER A 147 -6.89 -14.35 9.07
N THR A 148 -7.77 -15.21 8.54
CA THR A 148 -7.83 -15.44 7.10
C THR A 148 -8.51 -14.32 6.30
N SER A 149 -9.25 -13.43 6.99
CA SER A 149 -9.85 -12.20 6.42
C SER A 149 -9.11 -10.92 6.80
N GLY A 150 -8.04 -11.04 7.59
CA GLY A 150 -7.26 -9.92 8.09
C GLY A 150 -7.83 -9.28 9.36
N PHE A 151 -7.23 -8.15 9.74
CA PHE A 151 -7.50 -7.41 10.97
C PHE A 151 -7.84 -5.95 10.65
N THR A 152 -8.57 -5.29 11.53
CA THR A 152 -8.75 -3.84 11.46
C THR A 152 -7.48 -3.12 11.92
N LEU A 153 -7.26 -1.88 11.50
CA LEU A 153 -6.09 -1.09 11.91
C LEU A 153 -5.94 -1.02 13.43
N GLU A 154 -7.05 -0.81 14.15
CA GLU A 154 -7.08 -0.80 15.62
C GLU A 154 -6.69 -2.14 16.24
N ALA A 155 -7.03 -3.27 15.59
CA ALA A 155 -6.69 -4.59 16.09
C ALA A 155 -5.17 -4.85 16.01
N HIS A 156 -4.45 -4.20 15.10
CA HIS A 156 -2.98 -4.28 15.04
C HIS A 156 -2.31 -3.68 16.28
N GLU A 157 -2.95 -2.72 16.95
CA GLU A 157 -2.42 -2.13 18.19
C GLU A 157 -2.43 -3.12 19.37
N VAL A 158 -3.21 -4.21 19.28
CA VAL A 158 -3.22 -5.30 20.27
C VAL A 158 -1.97 -6.18 20.17
N ALA A 159 -1.21 -6.09 19.08
CA ALA A 159 0.06 -6.81 18.88
C ALA A 159 1.15 -6.25 19.81
N ASP A 160 1.07 -6.63 21.08
CA ASP A 160 1.89 -6.09 22.15
C ASP A 160 2.62 -7.20 22.93
N ARG A 161 3.69 -6.81 23.63
CA ARG A 161 4.46 -7.66 24.52
C ARG A 161 4.19 -7.28 25.97
N ARG A 162 3.50 -8.17 26.68
CA ARG A 162 3.39 -8.15 28.14
C ARG A 162 4.40 -9.13 28.75
N ALA A 163 4.69 -8.95 30.04
CA ALA A 163 5.67 -9.78 30.74
C ALA A 163 5.35 -11.29 30.69
N ASP A 164 4.06 -11.63 30.65
CA ASP A 164 3.55 -12.99 30.63
C ASP A 164 3.09 -13.45 29.24
N ARG A 165 2.89 -12.52 28.29
CA ARG A 165 2.25 -12.82 27.00
C ARG A 165 2.78 -11.95 25.86
N THR A 166 3.19 -12.60 24.78
CA THR A 166 3.52 -11.96 23.50
C THR A 166 2.45 -12.30 22.48
N VAL A 167 1.84 -11.30 21.85
CA VAL A 167 0.85 -11.49 20.77
C VAL A 167 1.46 -11.12 19.43
N ILE A 168 1.37 -12.02 18.45
CA ILE A 168 1.79 -11.80 17.07
C ILE A 168 0.59 -12.07 16.17
N LEU A 169 0.32 -11.16 15.25
CA LEU A 169 -0.79 -11.24 14.30
C LEU A 169 -0.27 -11.61 12.92
N VAL A 170 -0.96 -12.52 12.24
CA VAL A 170 -0.62 -12.96 10.89
C VAL A 170 -1.86 -12.89 10.02
N GLU A 171 -1.75 -12.22 8.87
CA GLU A 171 -2.86 -12.11 7.92
C GLU A 171 -2.38 -12.20 6.48
N PRO A 172 -3.23 -12.69 5.56
CA PRO A 172 -2.96 -12.56 4.14
C PRO A 172 -3.08 -11.09 3.73
N ASN A 173 -2.31 -10.70 2.72
CA ASN A 173 -2.20 -9.32 2.30
C ASN A 173 -2.80 -9.10 0.90
N GLU A 174 -3.07 -7.82 0.55
CA GLU A 174 -3.79 -7.53 -0.69
C GLU A 174 -3.02 -7.97 -1.94
N ALA A 175 -1.69 -7.92 -1.85
CA ALA A 175 -0.75 -8.33 -2.88
C ALA A 175 -0.56 -9.85 -2.99
N GLY A 176 -1.32 -10.67 -2.24
CA GLY A 176 -1.28 -12.14 -2.32
C GLY A 176 -0.17 -12.80 -1.49
N GLY A 177 0.51 -12.03 -0.64
CA GLY A 177 1.48 -12.53 0.35
C GLY A 177 0.91 -12.49 1.76
N TRP A 178 1.80 -12.29 2.74
CA TRP A 178 1.44 -12.25 4.16
C TRP A 178 1.97 -11.01 4.85
N THR A 179 1.23 -10.53 5.83
CA THR A 179 1.63 -9.48 6.76
C THR A 179 1.73 -10.08 8.15
N VAL A 180 2.89 -9.93 8.78
CA VAL A 180 3.13 -10.36 10.16
C VAL A 180 3.37 -9.12 11.01
N THR A 181 2.47 -8.87 11.95
CA THR A 181 2.55 -7.74 12.87
C THR A 181 2.88 -8.25 14.26
N GLY A 182 3.90 -7.67 14.90
CA GLY A 182 4.28 -8.04 16.27
C GLY A 182 5.18 -6.98 16.92
N PRO A 183 5.56 -7.20 18.18
CA PRO A 183 6.40 -6.26 18.94
C PRO A 183 7.75 -6.01 18.24
N THR A 184 8.18 -4.75 18.18
CA THR A 184 9.42 -4.34 17.48
C THR A 184 10.68 -5.04 18.01
N VAL A 185 10.71 -5.35 19.31
CA VAL A 185 11.80 -6.09 19.97
C VAL A 185 11.94 -7.52 19.43
N MET A 186 10.85 -8.07 18.87
CA MET A 186 10.77 -9.45 18.36
C MET A 186 10.78 -9.50 16.82
N LYS A 187 11.34 -8.48 16.15
CA LYS A 187 11.36 -8.40 14.67
C LYS A 187 11.94 -9.65 14.00
N SER A 188 13.00 -10.22 14.56
CA SER A 188 13.60 -11.46 14.03
C SER A 188 12.65 -12.66 14.11
N LEU A 189 11.80 -12.73 15.14
CA LEU A 189 10.78 -13.76 15.27
C LEU A 189 9.63 -13.51 14.29
N THR A 190 9.17 -12.26 14.14
CA THR A 190 8.11 -11.92 13.17
C THR A 190 8.53 -12.21 11.74
N ASP A 191 9.78 -11.93 11.38
CA ASP A 191 10.33 -12.21 10.04
C ASP A 191 10.39 -13.73 9.76
N LEU A 192 10.68 -14.55 10.78
CA LEU A 192 10.68 -16.02 10.65
C LEU A 192 9.26 -16.60 10.54
N LEU A 193 8.27 -15.96 11.18
CA LEU A 193 6.88 -16.42 11.21
C LEU A 193 6.12 -16.14 9.91
N ASP A 194 6.71 -15.41 8.96
CA ASP A 194 6.15 -15.21 7.63
C ASP A 194 6.13 -16.54 6.85
N PRO A 195 4.94 -17.09 6.52
CA PRO A 195 4.83 -18.35 5.79
C PRO A 195 5.16 -18.22 4.30
N GLU A 196 5.44 -17.01 3.80
CA GLU A 196 5.90 -16.76 2.44
C GLU A 196 7.42 -16.99 2.32
N ARG A 197 7.80 -17.93 1.46
CA ARG A 197 9.21 -18.20 1.17
C ARG A 197 9.80 -17.05 0.35
N ASP A 198 11.10 -16.81 0.50
CA ASP A 198 11.81 -15.79 -0.29
C ASP A 198 11.61 -15.96 -1.80
N GLU A 199 11.57 -17.20 -2.31
CA GLU A 199 11.34 -17.45 -3.74
C GLU A 199 9.94 -17.01 -4.20
N GLU A 200 8.92 -17.16 -3.36
CA GLU A 200 7.55 -16.71 -3.67
C GLU A 200 7.48 -15.18 -3.66
N LYS A 201 8.17 -14.53 -2.71
CA LYS A 201 8.33 -13.07 -2.69
C LYS A 201 9.00 -12.56 -3.97
N ARG A 202 10.07 -13.22 -4.43
CA ARG A 202 10.74 -12.91 -5.70
C ARG A 202 9.81 -13.11 -6.89
N GLN A 203 9.11 -14.24 -6.95
CA GLN A 203 8.19 -14.56 -8.04
C GLN A 203 7.09 -13.51 -8.14
N ARG A 204 6.49 -13.11 -7.01
CA ARG A 204 5.49 -12.05 -6.96
C ARG A 204 6.04 -10.70 -7.44
N LEU A 205 7.26 -10.35 -7.03
CA LEU A 205 7.90 -9.12 -7.50
C LEU A 205 8.15 -9.15 -9.01
N ARG A 206 8.62 -10.29 -9.55
CA ARG A 206 8.84 -10.48 -11.00
C ARG A 206 7.54 -10.38 -11.78
N GLN A 207 6.48 -11.05 -11.33
CA GLN A 207 5.14 -10.94 -11.92
C GLN A 207 4.64 -9.48 -11.94
N HIS A 208 4.91 -8.72 -10.86
CA HIS A 208 4.55 -7.31 -10.82
C HIS A 208 5.36 -6.47 -11.83
N VAL A 209 6.66 -6.74 -11.98
CA VAL A 209 7.52 -6.06 -12.97
C VAL A 209 7.08 -6.40 -14.39
N GLU A 210 6.78 -7.67 -14.67
CA GLU A 210 6.28 -8.14 -15.97
C GLU A 210 4.93 -7.51 -16.32
N ALA A 211 3.99 -7.45 -15.37
CA ALA A 211 2.69 -6.81 -15.57
C ALA A 211 2.80 -5.30 -15.91
N HIS A 212 3.87 -4.63 -15.47
CA HIS A 212 4.11 -3.22 -15.72
C HIS A 212 5.29 -2.99 -16.68
N GLN A 213 5.59 -3.95 -17.56
CA GLN A 213 6.71 -3.85 -18.50
C GLN A 213 6.60 -2.64 -19.43
N HIS A 214 5.39 -2.17 -19.73
CA HIS A 214 5.15 -0.97 -20.52
C HIS A 214 5.67 0.33 -19.86
N GLU A 215 5.68 0.42 -18.52
CA GLU A 215 6.21 1.59 -17.80
C GLU A 215 7.75 1.68 -17.91
N LEU A 216 8.44 0.55 -18.17
CA LEU A 216 9.91 0.50 -18.31
C LEU A 216 10.43 1.27 -19.53
N ALA A 217 9.58 1.46 -20.56
CA ALA A 217 9.95 2.21 -21.76
C ALA A 217 9.88 3.74 -21.55
N GLY A 218 9.03 4.22 -20.64
CA GLY A 218 8.81 5.64 -20.38
C GLY A 218 9.56 6.13 -19.13
N SER A 219 8.94 5.93 -17.96
CA SER A 219 9.40 6.52 -16.69
C SER A 219 10.33 5.62 -15.87
N GLY A 220 10.41 4.33 -16.21
CA GLY A 220 10.98 3.31 -15.34
C GLY A 220 10.04 2.96 -14.18
N LEU A 221 10.35 1.86 -13.50
CA LEU A 221 9.62 1.37 -12.33
C LEU A 221 10.35 1.74 -11.05
N ALA A 222 9.75 2.63 -10.26
CA ALA A 222 10.27 3.01 -8.96
C ALA A 222 10.12 1.86 -7.94
N GLY A 223 11.21 1.51 -7.28
CA GLY A 223 11.29 0.47 -6.26
C GLY A 223 10.35 0.73 -5.09
N ASP A 224 10.17 1.98 -4.68
CA ASP A 224 9.22 2.33 -3.60
C ASP A 224 7.77 2.04 -4.01
N ARG A 225 7.41 2.29 -5.27
CA ARG A 225 6.07 1.98 -5.81
C ARG A 225 5.85 0.48 -5.86
N ILE A 226 6.87 -0.29 -6.25
CA ILE A 226 6.83 -1.76 -6.21
C ILE A 226 6.71 -2.25 -4.76
N ALA A 227 7.50 -1.71 -3.84
CA ALA A 227 7.48 -2.08 -2.42
C ALA A 227 6.12 -1.82 -1.79
N ALA A 228 5.51 -0.65 -2.04
CA ALA A 228 4.18 -0.32 -1.56
C ALA A 228 3.10 -1.25 -2.13
N LYS A 229 3.12 -1.51 -3.45
CA LYS A 229 2.15 -2.39 -4.12
C LYS A 229 2.29 -3.86 -3.74
N THR A 230 3.53 -4.36 -3.60
CA THR A 230 3.81 -5.76 -3.23
C THR A 230 3.83 -6.00 -1.73
N GLN A 231 3.86 -4.92 -0.94
CA GLN A 231 4.01 -4.94 0.52
C GLN A 231 5.27 -5.70 0.97
N LEU A 232 6.35 -5.60 0.17
CA LEU A 232 7.66 -6.17 0.47
C LEU A 232 8.58 -5.11 1.08
N SER A 233 9.55 -5.55 1.88
CA SER A 233 10.59 -4.65 2.41
C SER A 233 11.34 -3.95 1.26
N PRO A 234 11.56 -2.62 1.33
CA PRO A 234 12.31 -1.89 0.30
C PRO A 234 13.68 -2.49 0.02
N GLN A 235 14.39 -2.98 1.05
CA GLN A 235 15.69 -3.62 0.90
C GLN A 235 15.63 -4.91 0.06
N PHE A 236 14.57 -5.71 0.24
CA PHE A 236 14.34 -6.92 -0.53
C PHE A 236 14.03 -6.58 -1.99
N VAL A 237 13.17 -5.58 -2.21
CA VAL A 237 12.83 -5.07 -3.54
C VAL A 237 14.08 -4.55 -4.27
N GLU A 238 14.92 -3.74 -3.61
CA GLU A 238 16.16 -3.25 -4.21
C GLU A 238 17.11 -4.37 -4.63
N ALA A 239 17.28 -5.38 -3.76
CA ALA A 239 18.14 -6.52 -4.05
C ALA A 239 17.61 -7.35 -5.23
N GLU A 240 16.30 -7.62 -5.26
CA GLU A 240 15.70 -8.40 -6.34
C GLU A 240 15.63 -7.61 -7.66
N LEU A 241 15.38 -6.30 -7.64
CA LEU A 241 15.43 -5.48 -8.86
C LEU A 241 16.83 -5.47 -9.49
N LYS A 242 17.90 -5.43 -8.67
CA LYS A 242 19.27 -5.57 -9.15
C LYS A 242 19.54 -6.96 -9.73
N ALA A 243 19.07 -8.01 -9.06
CA ALA A 243 19.19 -9.39 -9.56
C ALA A 243 18.43 -9.58 -10.87
N TYR A 244 17.23 -9.03 -10.96
CA TYR A 244 16.36 -9.06 -12.13
C TYR A 244 16.97 -8.30 -13.32
N ALA A 245 17.52 -7.10 -13.09
CA ALA A 245 18.24 -6.34 -14.12
C ALA A 245 19.48 -7.10 -14.62
N LYS A 246 20.21 -7.78 -13.72
CA LYS A 246 21.37 -8.61 -14.10
C LYS A 246 20.99 -9.83 -14.94
N ALA A 247 19.80 -10.40 -14.70
CA ALA A 247 19.32 -11.58 -15.42
C ALA A 247 18.71 -11.24 -16.80
N ASN A 248 18.23 -10.02 -17.01
CA ASN A 248 17.54 -9.59 -18.22
C ASN A 248 18.37 -8.54 -18.97
N PRO A 249 19.08 -8.92 -20.05
CA PRO A 249 19.88 -7.96 -20.82
C PRO A 249 19.00 -6.85 -21.37
N GLY A 250 19.50 -5.61 -21.31
CA GLY A 250 18.72 -4.43 -21.68
C GLY A 250 17.84 -3.87 -20.55
N LEU A 251 17.96 -4.35 -19.31
CA LEU A 251 17.42 -3.68 -18.12
C LEU A 251 18.57 -3.22 -17.21
N GLN A 252 18.40 -2.07 -16.57
CA GLN A 252 19.31 -1.56 -15.56
C GLN A 252 18.53 -1.10 -14.33
N ALA A 253 19.03 -1.45 -13.15
CA ALA A 253 18.52 -0.96 -11.87
C ALA A 253 19.52 0.04 -11.30
N LYS A 254 19.11 1.31 -11.16
CA LYS A 254 19.97 2.39 -10.64
C LYS A 254 19.27 3.16 -9.55
N ARG A 255 20.04 3.71 -8.62
CA ARG A 255 19.53 4.63 -7.61
C ARG A 255 19.50 6.05 -8.20
N LEU A 256 18.32 6.61 -8.39
CA LEU A 256 18.08 7.99 -8.82
C LEU A 256 17.45 8.72 -7.63
N ASP A 257 18.05 9.83 -7.18
CA ASP A 257 17.60 10.63 -6.04
C ASP A 257 17.34 9.80 -4.76
N GLY A 258 18.22 8.84 -4.48
CA GLY A 258 18.09 7.95 -3.32
C GLY A 258 17.12 6.79 -3.49
N ARG A 259 16.31 6.76 -4.56
CA ARG A 259 15.31 5.71 -4.84
C ARG A 259 15.81 4.76 -5.92
N MET A 260 15.59 3.46 -5.74
CA MET A 260 15.92 2.48 -6.78
C MET A 260 14.91 2.56 -7.90
N VAL A 261 15.35 2.66 -9.16
CA VAL A 261 14.49 2.65 -10.34
C VAL A 261 15.01 1.60 -11.31
N LEU A 262 14.10 0.74 -11.78
CA LEU A 262 14.37 -0.21 -12.86
C LEU A 262 13.95 0.40 -14.19
N PHE A 263 14.84 0.44 -15.18
CA PHE A 263 14.57 1.00 -16.50
C PHE A 263 15.17 0.14 -17.60
N ARG A 264 14.73 0.38 -18.84
CA ARG A 264 15.28 -0.25 -20.03
C ARG A 264 16.56 0.47 -20.47
N GLU A 265 17.61 -0.27 -20.76
CA GLU A 265 18.83 0.25 -21.36
C GLU A 265 18.47 0.96 -22.67
N GLY A 266 18.87 2.23 -22.79
CA GLY A 266 18.47 3.12 -23.89
C GLY A 266 17.25 4.01 -23.61
N SER A 267 16.36 3.68 -22.66
CA SER A 267 15.29 4.60 -22.24
C SER A 267 15.78 5.68 -21.26
N VAL A 268 16.90 5.42 -20.58
CA VAL A 268 17.58 6.38 -19.69
C VAL A 268 19.01 6.56 -20.16
N ALA A 269 19.18 7.17 -21.33
CA ALA A 269 20.50 7.47 -21.84
C ALA A 269 21.12 8.66 -21.08
N ALA A 270 22.13 8.32 -20.26
CA ALA A 270 23.25 9.18 -19.83
C ALA A 270 23.11 10.08 -18.58
N ALA A 271 22.26 9.74 -17.60
CA ALA A 271 22.18 10.56 -16.37
C ALA A 271 23.41 10.48 -15.43
N SER A 272 24.28 9.45 -15.50
CA SER A 272 25.33 9.30 -14.45
C SER A 272 26.53 8.38 -14.76
N SER A 273 26.80 8.02 -16.01
CA SER A 273 28.07 7.33 -16.36
C SER A 273 29.25 8.31 -16.55
N SER A 274 29.03 9.63 -16.48
CA SER A 274 30.12 10.62 -16.59
C SER A 274 30.77 11.02 -15.26
N SER A 275 30.43 10.39 -14.12
CA SER A 275 31.04 10.72 -12.81
C SER A 275 31.88 9.61 -12.17
N ALA A 276 32.08 8.47 -12.86
CA ALA A 276 32.78 7.31 -12.28
C ALA A 276 34.05 6.89 -13.05
N ALA A 277 34.41 7.58 -14.13
CA ALA A 277 35.57 7.23 -14.95
C ALA A 277 36.52 8.43 -15.17
N ALA A 278 36.98 9.03 -14.08
CA ALA A 278 38.22 9.80 -14.05
C ALA A 278 38.70 9.85 -12.59
N GLY A 279 39.51 8.86 -12.22
CA GLY A 279 40.25 8.90 -10.96
C GLY A 279 41.27 10.03 -10.99
N GLY A 280 41.26 10.85 -9.95
CA GLY A 280 42.39 11.68 -9.54
C GLY A 280 42.19 13.18 -9.78
N GLY A 281 41.85 13.91 -8.73
CA GLY A 281 42.03 15.36 -8.68
C GLY A 281 40.96 16.11 -7.90
N ASP A 282 41.21 16.27 -6.60
CA ASP A 282 40.73 17.29 -5.65
C ASP A 282 39.48 18.15 -5.94
N ALA A 283 38.56 18.07 -4.96
CA ALA A 283 37.80 19.16 -4.33
C ALA A 283 37.03 20.16 -5.22
N GLY A 284 35.69 20.05 -5.18
CA GLY A 284 34.80 21.20 -5.44
C GLY A 284 33.95 21.15 -6.71
N GLY A 285 33.76 19.98 -7.31
CA GLY A 285 32.80 19.81 -8.40
C GLY A 285 31.36 19.90 -7.93
N LEU A 286 30.90 21.11 -7.59
CA LEU A 286 29.48 21.46 -7.61
C LEU A 286 28.94 20.98 -8.96
N SER A 287 27.91 20.15 -8.91
CA SER A 287 27.07 19.82 -10.07
C SER A 287 26.97 21.04 -10.97
N MET A 288 27.48 20.96 -12.21
CA MET A 288 27.30 22.08 -13.13
C MET A 288 25.82 22.47 -13.12
N PRO A 289 25.48 23.74 -12.88
CA PRO A 289 24.11 24.23 -12.92
C PRO A 289 23.41 23.67 -14.14
N LEU A 290 22.13 23.29 -13.99
CA LEU A 290 21.35 22.68 -15.07
C LEU A 290 21.42 23.50 -16.36
N LEU A 291 21.44 24.83 -16.22
CA LEU A 291 21.68 25.79 -17.28
C LEU A 291 23.00 25.59 -18.05
N ASP A 292 24.11 25.31 -17.38
CA ASP A 292 25.40 25.08 -18.03
C ASP A 292 25.43 23.74 -18.77
N ARG A 293 24.70 22.75 -18.25
CA ARG A 293 24.49 21.46 -18.91
C ARG A 293 23.66 21.63 -20.19
N ILE A 294 22.59 22.42 -20.14
CA ILE A 294 21.79 22.76 -21.32
C ILE A 294 22.64 23.52 -22.34
N LYS A 295 23.30 24.60 -21.94
CA LYS A 295 24.16 25.39 -22.84
C LYS A 295 25.23 24.54 -23.52
N SER A 296 25.90 23.67 -22.77
CA SER A 296 26.94 22.79 -23.34
C SER A 296 26.39 21.72 -24.28
N LEU A 297 25.22 21.15 -24.00
CA LEU A 297 24.56 20.19 -24.89
C LEU A 297 24.06 20.86 -26.17
N PHE A 298 23.47 22.05 -26.07
CA PHE A 298 22.88 22.74 -27.21
C PHE A 298 23.91 23.46 -28.09
N ALA A 299 25.04 23.90 -27.54
CA ALA A 299 26.15 24.48 -28.30
C ALA A 299 26.83 23.49 -29.26
N ARG A 300 26.74 22.18 -29.00
CA ARG A 300 27.30 21.15 -29.88
C ARG A 300 26.33 20.83 -31.02
N LYS A 301 26.78 21.05 -32.26
CA LYS A 301 26.08 20.67 -33.48
C LYS A 301 26.28 19.15 -33.72
N GLY A 302 25.20 18.42 -33.98
CA GLY A 302 25.24 16.99 -34.33
C GLY A 302 24.99 15.97 -33.20
N ASP A 303 24.73 16.43 -31.97
CA ASP A 303 24.44 15.56 -30.81
C ASP A 303 22.92 15.46 -30.54
N GLU A 304 22.09 15.26 -31.57
CA GLU A 304 20.62 15.26 -31.44
C GLU A 304 20.09 14.15 -30.53
N GLU A 305 20.64 12.93 -30.62
CA GLU A 305 20.25 11.80 -29.76
C GLU A 305 20.46 12.11 -28.27
N LYS A 306 21.56 12.80 -27.93
CA LYS A 306 21.84 13.22 -26.55
C LYS A 306 20.90 14.32 -26.07
N LYS A 307 20.47 15.21 -26.97
CA LYS A 307 19.48 16.26 -26.65
C LYS A 307 18.10 15.64 -26.41
N ILE A 308 17.68 14.69 -27.27
CA ILE A 308 16.43 13.95 -27.10
C ILE A 308 16.45 13.18 -25.78
N SER A 309 17.52 12.45 -25.47
CA SER A 309 17.59 11.71 -24.21
C SER A 309 17.57 12.62 -22.99
N PHE A 310 18.30 13.74 -23.02
CA PHE A 310 18.30 14.72 -21.93
C PHE A 310 16.92 15.35 -21.71
N LEU A 311 16.22 15.74 -22.79
CA LEU A 311 14.88 16.32 -22.67
C LEU A 311 13.84 15.27 -22.25
N ALA A 312 13.96 14.03 -22.70
CA ALA A 312 13.11 12.92 -22.26
C ALA A 312 13.27 12.64 -20.76
N GLU A 313 14.51 12.66 -20.27
CA GLU A 313 14.83 12.55 -18.85
C GLU A 313 14.23 13.73 -18.07
N ARG A 314 14.44 14.96 -18.54
CA ARG A 314 13.89 16.15 -17.88
C ARG A 314 12.37 16.11 -17.83
N ARG A 315 11.70 15.70 -18.91
CA ARG A 315 10.24 15.51 -18.94
C ARG A 315 9.78 14.50 -17.90
N THR A 316 10.48 13.37 -17.80
CA THR A 316 10.16 12.32 -16.83
C THR A 316 10.33 12.84 -15.40
N ALA A 317 11.43 13.53 -15.11
CA ALA A 317 11.69 14.14 -13.81
C ALA A 317 10.61 15.17 -13.44
N LEU A 318 10.23 16.06 -14.37
CA LEU A 318 9.17 17.04 -14.16
C LEU A 318 7.80 16.40 -13.95
N SER A 319 7.48 15.34 -14.71
CA SER A 319 6.24 14.57 -14.51
C SER A 319 6.22 13.94 -13.12
N GLN A 320 7.33 13.35 -12.68
CA GLN A 320 7.43 12.77 -11.33
C GLN A 320 7.28 13.84 -10.24
N GLN A 321 7.89 15.02 -10.41
CA GLN A 321 7.73 16.14 -9.48
C GLN A 321 6.28 16.62 -9.42
N ARG A 322 5.61 16.68 -10.57
CA ARG A 322 4.19 17.03 -10.66
C ARG A 322 3.31 16.01 -9.96
N ASP A 323 3.55 14.72 -10.20
CA ASP A 323 2.76 13.65 -9.59
C ASP A 323 2.93 13.66 -8.05
N ARG A 324 4.16 13.90 -7.56
CA ARG A 324 4.40 14.14 -6.11
C ARG A 324 3.67 15.37 -5.60
N ALA A 325 3.66 16.47 -6.35
CA ALA A 325 2.93 17.68 -5.96
C ALA A 325 1.41 17.43 -5.85
N TYR A 326 0.83 16.58 -6.71
CA TYR A 326 -0.56 16.15 -6.60
C TYR A 326 -0.80 15.27 -5.36
N GLU A 327 0.09 14.32 -5.06
CA GLU A 327 -0.02 13.51 -3.84
C GLU A 327 0.03 14.40 -2.59
N GLU A 328 0.98 15.34 -2.52
CA GLU A 328 1.11 16.28 -1.41
C GLU A 328 -0.11 17.20 -1.30
N MET A 329 -0.65 17.68 -2.42
CA MET A 329 -1.89 18.46 -2.44
C MET A 329 -3.08 17.67 -1.86
N ALA A 330 -3.24 16.40 -2.24
CA ALA A 330 -4.30 15.54 -1.70
C ALA A 330 -4.15 15.32 -0.18
N THR A 331 -2.91 15.23 0.34
CA THR A 331 -2.71 15.14 1.80
C THR A 331 -3.08 16.44 2.53
N LEU A 332 -2.82 17.60 1.93
CA LEU A 332 -3.19 18.90 2.49
C LEU A 332 -4.71 19.10 2.47
N GLU A 333 -5.40 18.64 1.42
CA GLU A 333 -6.88 18.65 1.34
C GLU A 333 -7.50 17.79 2.45
N GLN A 334 -6.97 16.59 2.71
CA GLN A 334 -7.42 15.74 3.81
C GLN A 334 -7.22 16.41 5.19
N GLN A 335 -6.09 17.11 5.37
CA GLN A 335 -5.82 17.88 6.59
C GLN A 335 -6.79 19.07 6.73
N GLU A 336 -7.10 19.77 5.63
CA GLU A 336 -8.10 20.84 5.62
C GLU A 336 -9.48 20.31 6.05
N GLU A 337 -9.91 19.15 5.51
CA GLU A 337 -11.16 18.52 5.92
C GLU A 337 -11.17 18.13 7.40
N ALA A 338 -10.06 17.57 7.91
CA ALA A 338 -9.94 17.17 9.31
C ALA A 338 -10.05 18.39 10.25
N LEU A 339 -9.41 19.51 9.89
CA LEU A 339 -9.53 20.76 10.65
C LEU A 339 -10.92 21.39 10.55
N LYS A 340 -11.59 21.30 9.39
CA LYS A 340 -12.99 21.72 9.26
C LYS A 340 -13.90 20.90 10.18
N ARG A 341 -13.67 19.59 10.31
CA ARG A 341 -14.41 18.73 11.26
C ARG A 341 -14.11 19.12 12.71
N SER A 342 -12.84 19.31 13.07
CA SER A 342 -12.47 19.72 14.44
C SER A 342 -13.04 21.10 14.82
N PHE A 343 -13.14 22.03 13.86
CA PHE A 343 -13.80 23.33 14.05
C PHE A 343 -15.30 23.17 14.37
N ARG A 344 -15.99 22.23 13.70
CA ARG A 344 -17.42 21.95 13.94
C ARG A 344 -17.66 21.30 15.30
N GLU A 345 -16.81 20.36 15.68
CA GLU A 345 -16.92 19.60 16.93
C GLU A 345 -16.54 20.44 18.15
N THR A 346 -15.65 21.41 17.99
CA THR A 346 -15.15 22.19 19.12
C THR A 346 -16.11 23.32 19.51
N GLY A 347 -16.65 23.27 20.73
CA GLY A 347 -17.48 24.35 21.29
C GLY A 347 -16.70 25.57 21.79
N ALA A 348 -15.42 25.43 22.11
CA ALA A 348 -14.61 26.50 22.70
C ALA A 348 -14.12 27.50 21.64
N GLN A 349 -14.49 28.78 21.82
CA GLN A 349 -14.13 29.88 20.92
C GLN A 349 -12.62 30.02 20.70
N ILE A 350 -11.80 29.89 21.75
CA ILE A 350 -10.34 30.01 21.66
C ILE A 350 -9.75 28.93 20.73
N THR A 351 -10.25 27.70 20.84
CA THR A 351 -9.78 26.59 19.99
C THR A 351 -10.23 26.79 18.55
N LYS A 352 -11.47 27.25 18.32
CA LYS A 352 -11.94 27.61 16.97
C LYS A 352 -11.06 28.65 16.30
N LYS A 353 -10.64 29.69 17.03
CA LYS A 353 -9.71 30.70 16.52
C LYS A 353 -8.37 30.09 16.10
N ARG A 354 -7.80 29.21 16.93
CA ARG A 354 -6.56 28.49 16.59
C ARG A 354 -6.72 27.61 15.34
N VAL A 355 -7.80 26.84 15.26
CA VAL A 355 -8.10 25.99 14.09
C VAL A 355 -8.28 26.84 12.83
N THR A 356 -8.86 28.04 12.95
CA THR A 356 -9.02 28.97 11.83
C THR A 356 -7.68 29.47 11.31
N THR A 357 -6.76 29.86 12.20
CA THR A 357 -5.39 30.24 11.80
C THR A 357 -4.68 29.10 11.08
N GLN A 358 -4.80 27.86 11.58
CA GLN A 358 -4.24 26.67 10.92
C GLN A 358 -4.87 26.42 9.54
N LEU A 359 -6.19 26.57 9.41
CA LEU A 359 -6.90 26.44 8.13
C LEU A 359 -6.47 27.51 7.11
N LEU A 360 -6.29 28.75 7.55
CA LEU A 360 -5.82 29.82 6.67
C LEU A 360 -4.42 29.52 6.13
N GLN A 361 -3.52 29.03 7.00
CA GLN A 361 -2.18 28.61 6.59
C GLN A 361 -2.24 27.47 5.57
N LEU A 362 -3.06 26.44 5.81
CA LEU A 362 -3.25 25.33 4.87
C LEU A 362 -3.86 25.78 3.53
N ARG A 363 -4.81 26.71 3.52
CA ARG A 363 -5.38 27.26 2.26
C ARG A 363 -4.31 27.98 1.45
N LYS A 364 -3.43 28.76 2.10
CA LYS A 364 -2.28 29.40 1.44
C LYS A 364 -1.27 28.36 0.93
N ASP A 365 -1.03 27.29 1.68
CA ASP A 365 -0.17 26.18 1.23
C ASP A 365 -0.75 25.48 -0.01
N LEU A 366 -2.05 25.20 -0.02
CA LEU A 366 -2.76 24.61 -1.15
C LEU A 366 -2.68 25.49 -2.40
N GLU A 367 -2.91 26.80 -2.26
CA GLU A 367 -2.80 27.75 -3.38
C GLU A 367 -1.39 27.75 -3.98
N ARG A 368 -0.35 27.76 -3.13
CA ARG A 368 1.05 27.68 -3.57
C ARG A 368 1.34 26.37 -4.30
N ARG A 369 0.82 25.24 -3.81
CA ARG A 369 0.94 23.94 -4.50
C ARG A 369 0.23 23.94 -5.84
N HIS A 370 -0.94 24.57 -5.92
CA HIS A 370 -1.66 24.72 -7.18
C HIS A 370 -0.86 25.53 -8.21
N GLN A 371 -0.25 26.64 -7.78
CA GLN A 371 0.63 27.46 -8.61
C GLN A 371 1.85 26.66 -9.11
N LEU A 372 2.51 25.91 -8.21
CA LEU A 372 3.62 25.03 -8.56
C LEU A 372 3.22 23.97 -9.61
N ILE A 373 2.08 23.32 -9.44
CA ILE A 373 1.54 22.37 -10.42
C ILE A 373 1.31 23.04 -11.78
N GLY A 374 0.80 24.28 -11.78
CA GLY A 374 0.66 25.09 -12.98
C GLY A 374 1.99 25.30 -13.72
N VAL A 375 3.03 25.70 -13.00
CA VAL A 375 4.39 25.89 -13.55
C VAL A 375 4.97 24.57 -14.08
N LEU A 376 4.84 23.48 -13.32
CA LEU A 376 5.33 22.16 -13.75
C LEU A 376 4.63 21.67 -15.03
N ASN A 377 3.31 21.86 -15.14
CA ASN A 377 2.56 21.52 -16.36
C ASN A 377 3.03 22.35 -17.56
N GLN A 378 3.27 23.65 -17.37
CA GLN A 378 3.81 24.51 -18.43
C GLN A 378 5.20 24.02 -18.87
N GLN A 379 6.09 23.73 -17.93
CA GLN A 379 7.43 23.21 -18.25
C GLN A 379 7.37 21.86 -18.99
N VAL A 380 6.49 20.94 -18.56
CA VAL A 380 6.31 19.65 -19.26
C VAL A 380 5.84 19.86 -20.69
N ASN A 381 4.91 20.79 -20.94
CA ASN A 381 4.42 21.10 -22.30
C ASN A 381 5.52 21.70 -23.19
N VAL A 382 6.33 22.62 -22.65
CA VAL A 382 7.48 23.22 -23.36
C VAL A 382 8.50 22.15 -23.73
N VAL A 383 8.92 21.34 -22.75
CA VAL A 383 9.87 20.24 -22.99
C VAL A 383 9.31 19.21 -23.98
N SER A 384 8.02 18.88 -23.89
CA SER A 384 7.38 17.95 -24.83
C SER A 384 7.35 18.51 -26.25
N THR A 385 7.16 19.82 -26.41
CA THR A 385 7.19 20.50 -27.72
C THR A 385 8.61 20.47 -28.31
N HIS A 386 9.63 20.76 -27.50
CA HIS A 386 11.02 20.68 -27.95
C HIS A 386 11.45 19.26 -28.32
N LEU A 387 11.05 18.27 -27.52
CA LEU A 387 11.32 16.86 -27.77
C LEU A 387 10.69 16.45 -29.12
N HIS A 388 9.42 16.80 -29.35
CA HIS A 388 8.75 16.51 -30.62
C HIS A 388 9.44 17.18 -31.82
N ASN A 389 9.87 18.43 -31.69
CA ASN A 389 10.59 19.13 -32.77
C ASN A 389 11.94 18.47 -33.08
N LEU A 390 12.67 18.00 -32.06
CA LEU A 390 13.92 17.26 -32.27
C LEU A 390 13.69 15.90 -32.93
N GLU A 391 12.63 15.17 -32.55
CA GLU A 391 12.24 13.92 -33.21
C GLU A 391 11.91 14.13 -34.69
N LEU A 392 11.21 15.23 -35.04
CA LEU A 392 10.93 15.58 -36.43
C LEU A 392 12.22 15.84 -37.23
N VAL A 393 13.20 16.51 -36.63
CA VAL A 393 14.51 16.75 -37.28
C VAL A 393 15.29 15.46 -37.44
N GLN A 394 15.28 14.57 -36.44
CA GLN A 394 15.88 13.25 -36.53
C GLN A 394 15.27 12.42 -37.68
N GLN A 395 13.99 12.60 -37.97
CA GLN A 395 13.28 11.98 -39.10
C GLN A 395 13.60 12.62 -40.47
N GLY A 396 14.47 13.63 -40.51
CA GLY A 396 14.85 14.33 -41.74
C GLY A 396 13.85 15.37 -42.22
N ASN A 397 12.81 15.68 -41.43
CA ASN A 397 11.92 16.79 -41.74
C ASN A 397 12.61 18.11 -41.40
N ALA A 398 12.63 19.05 -42.34
CA ALA A 398 13.16 20.39 -42.13
C ALA A 398 12.20 21.21 -41.24
N ALA A 399 12.08 20.83 -39.97
CA ALA A 399 11.44 21.64 -38.95
C ALA A 399 12.42 22.74 -38.51
N LYS A 400 11.91 23.97 -38.32
CA LYS A 400 12.70 25.05 -37.73
C LYS A 400 12.99 24.66 -36.28
N LEU A 401 14.22 24.26 -35.99
CA LEU A 401 14.65 23.98 -34.63
C LEU A 401 14.47 25.26 -33.79
N PRO A 402 13.93 25.14 -32.56
CA PRO A 402 14.00 26.23 -31.60
C PRO A 402 15.47 26.65 -31.45
N ASP A 403 15.72 27.96 -31.43
CA ASP A 403 17.07 28.43 -31.24
C ASP A 403 17.57 28.01 -29.85
N ALA A 404 18.87 27.75 -29.71
CA ALA A 404 19.45 27.41 -28.40
C ALA A 404 19.18 28.53 -27.39
N GLU A 405 19.14 29.78 -27.87
CA GLU A 405 18.78 30.95 -27.08
C GLU A 405 17.34 30.88 -26.55
N GLU A 406 16.37 30.48 -27.38
CA GLU A 406 14.95 30.34 -26.97
C GLU A 406 14.78 29.28 -25.87
N ILE A 407 15.40 28.11 -26.04
CA ILE A 407 15.34 27.02 -25.04
C ILE A 407 15.97 27.47 -23.72
N THR A 408 17.12 28.16 -23.78
CA THR A 408 17.77 28.67 -22.57
C THR A 408 16.95 29.77 -21.91
N ALA A 409 16.31 30.66 -22.69
CA ALA A 409 15.47 31.72 -22.16
C ALA A 409 14.24 31.15 -21.44
N ASP A 410 13.60 30.13 -22.03
CA ASP A 410 12.46 29.46 -21.40
C ASP A 410 12.87 28.70 -20.14
N ALA A 411 14.05 28.04 -20.14
CA ALA A 411 14.58 27.38 -18.95
C ALA A 411 14.89 28.37 -17.81
N VAL A 412 15.53 29.50 -18.12
CA VAL A 412 15.83 30.56 -17.13
C VAL A 412 14.54 31.13 -16.56
N ARG A 413 13.57 31.49 -17.41
CA ARG A 413 12.29 32.06 -16.98
C ARG A 413 11.55 31.10 -16.05
N ALA A 414 11.64 29.80 -16.33
CA ALA A 414 11.01 28.78 -15.52
C ALA A 414 11.74 28.51 -14.19
N GLU A 415 13.07 28.61 -14.14
CA GLU A 415 13.85 28.56 -12.91
C GLU A 415 13.60 29.79 -12.02
N GLU A 416 13.50 30.98 -12.62
CA GLU A 416 13.16 32.22 -11.90
C GLU A 416 11.77 32.11 -11.25
N MET A 417 10.76 31.62 -11.97
CA MET A 417 9.43 31.40 -11.41
C MET A 417 9.43 30.36 -10.27
N LEU A 418 10.22 29.29 -10.37
CA LEU A 418 10.35 28.31 -9.29
C LEU A 418 11.06 28.92 -8.08
N ALA A 419 12.13 29.68 -8.29
CA ALA A 419 12.85 30.37 -7.22
C ALA A 419 11.96 31.42 -6.51
N GLU A 420 11.12 32.14 -7.26
CA GLU A 420 10.13 33.07 -6.69
C GLU A 420 9.09 32.34 -5.83
N LEU A 421 8.58 31.19 -6.30
CA LEU A 421 7.64 30.36 -5.54
C LEU A 421 8.26 29.76 -4.29
N GLU A 422 9.53 29.32 -4.35
CA GLU A 422 10.27 28.81 -3.18
C GLU A 422 10.57 29.92 -2.17
N ALA A 423 11.00 31.10 -2.64
CA ALA A 423 11.23 32.25 -1.78
C ALA A 423 9.94 32.73 -1.09
N ALA A 424 8.81 32.77 -1.83
CA ALA A 424 7.49 33.01 -1.26
C ALA A 424 7.07 31.88 -0.29
N GLY A 425 7.52 30.66 -0.55
CA GLY A 425 7.50 29.48 0.31
C GLY A 425 8.05 29.76 1.72
N GLU A 426 9.34 30.07 1.77
CA GLU A 426 10.13 30.25 2.99
C GLU A 426 9.68 31.48 3.80
N LEU A 427 9.37 32.58 3.12
CA LEU A 427 8.95 33.82 3.78
C LEU A 427 7.65 33.61 4.58
N ALA A 428 6.69 32.87 4.02
CA ALA A 428 5.43 32.59 4.72
C ALA A 428 5.58 31.57 5.86
N GLY A 429 6.54 30.63 5.76
CA GLY A 429 6.83 29.69 6.85
C GLY A 429 7.43 30.37 8.08
N SER A 430 8.17 31.47 7.87
CA SER A 430 8.83 32.22 8.94
C SER A 430 7.93 33.22 9.68
N SER A 431 6.76 33.54 9.14
CA SER A 431 5.86 34.60 9.63
C SER A 431 4.68 34.08 10.47
N ALA A 432 4.92 33.05 11.29
CA ALA A 432 3.93 32.62 12.28
C ALA A 432 3.88 33.61 13.47
N PRO A 433 2.77 34.37 13.65
CA PRO A 433 2.67 35.35 14.72
C PRO A 433 2.58 34.63 16.07
N SER A 434 3.71 34.61 16.78
CA SER A 434 3.79 34.17 18.17
C SER A 434 3.24 35.27 19.08
N GLY A 435 1.92 35.50 19.06
CA GLY A 435 1.32 36.56 19.86
C GLY A 435 -0.20 36.56 19.80
N VAL A 436 -0.83 36.06 20.85
CA VAL A 436 -2.28 36.14 21.08
C VAL A 436 -2.67 37.60 21.29
N SER A 437 -3.00 38.33 20.22
CA SER A 437 -3.81 39.56 20.31
C SER A 437 -4.27 40.04 18.94
N GLY A 438 -5.42 39.51 18.50
CA GLY A 438 -6.17 39.98 17.32
C GLY A 438 -6.11 38.98 16.16
N MET A 439 -7.28 38.56 15.68
CA MET A 439 -7.38 37.87 14.38
C MET A 439 -7.15 38.89 13.28
N THR A 440 -6.40 38.50 12.26
CA THR A 440 -6.28 39.28 11.03
C THR A 440 -7.64 39.35 10.32
N ALA A 441 -7.82 40.31 9.40
CA ALA A 441 -9.07 40.44 8.66
C ALA A 441 -9.41 39.18 7.85
N GLU A 442 -8.40 38.50 7.30
CA GLU A 442 -8.55 37.23 6.58
C GLU A 442 -9.00 36.10 7.52
N GLU A 443 -8.38 35.99 8.70
CA GLU A 443 -8.77 34.99 9.70
C GLU A 443 -10.18 35.24 10.22
N GLN A 444 -10.57 36.50 10.42
CA GLN A 444 -11.91 36.85 10.86
C GLN A 444 -12.96 36.50 9.79
N ALA A 445 -12.68 36.81 8.52
CA ALA A 445 -13.57 36.43 7.41
C ALA A 445 -13.72 34.90 7.29
N LEU A 446 -12.61 34.16 7.40
CA LEU A 446 -12.63 32.69 7.40
C LEU A 446 -13.38 32.11 8.60
N PHE A 447 -13.20 32.72 9.77
CA PHE A 447 -13.93 32.33 10.99
C PHE A 447 -15.44 32.49 10.80
N ASP A 448 -15.86 33.63 10.26
CA ASP A 448 -17.27 33.94 10.02
C ASP A 448 -17.89 33.03 8.94
N GLU A 449 -17.14 32.70 7.87
CA GLU A 449 -17.49 31.71 6.85
C GLU A 449 -17.74 30.33 7.48
N LEU A 450 -16.81 29.83 8.29
CA LEU A 450 -16.92 28.52 8.94
C LEU A 450 -18.04 28.47 9.98
N GLU A 451 -18.30 29.56 10.71
CA GLU A 451 -19.47 29.65 11.59
C GLU A 451 -20.78 29.64 10.81
N ALA A 452 -20.85 30.33 9.66
CA ALA A 452 -22.02 30.32 8.79
C ALA A 452 -22.27 28.91 8.24
N GLU A 453 -21.23 28.23 7.73
CA GLU A 453 -21.32 26.84 7.27
C GLU A 453 -21.83 25.89 8.37
N ASN A 454 -21.33 26.03 9.59
CA ASN A 454 -21.75 25.18 10.72
C ASN A 454 -23.22 25.45 11.09
N LYS A 455 -23.66 26.72 11.06
CA LYS A 455 -25.07 27.10 11.27
C LYS A 455 -25.97 26.52 10.17
N HIS A 456 -25.53 26.58 8.90
CA HIS A 456 -26.25 25.99 7.78
C HIS A 456 -26.33 24.46 7.87
N ALA A 457 -25.24 23.79 8.24
CA ALA A 457 -25.22 22.34 8.43
C ALA A 457 -26.14 21.91 9.58
N ALA A 458 -26.15 22.64 10.69
CA ALA A 458 -27.06 22.39 11.82
C ALA A 458 -28.54 22.62 11.41
N ALA A 459 -28.83 23.66 10.64
CA ALA A 459 -30.17 23.93 10.12
C ALA A 459 -30.63 22.85 9.12
N ALA A 460 -29.74 22.38 8.24
CA ALA A 460 -30.04 21.30 7.30
C ALA A 460 -30.31 19.97 8.02
N ALA A 461 -29.54 19.66 9.08
CA ALA A 461 -29.78 18.48 9.90
C ALA A 461 -31.12 18.55 10.67
N ALA A 462 -31.54 19.75 11.09
CA ALA A 462 -32.84 19.97 11.74
C ALA A 462 -34.03 19.93 10.76
N GLN A 463 -33.81 20.29 9.50
CA GLN A 463 -34.83 20.28 8.45
C GLN A 463 -34.91 18.96 7.68
N ALA A 464 -33.97 18.03 7.87
CA ALA A 464 -34.07 16.68 7.34
C ALA A 464 -35.39 16.06 7.86
N PRO A 465 -36.41 15.88 7.00
CA PRO A 465 -37.71 15.42 7.45
C PRO A 465 -37.50 14.05 8.09
N ALA A 466 -37.98 13.89 9.33
CA ALA A 466 -38.01 12.61 9.99
C ALA A 466 -38.71 11.63 9.05
N VAL A 467 -37.92 10.83 8.32
CA VAL A 467 -38.41 9.74 7.50
C VAL A 467 -39.10 8.83 8.50
N LYS A 468 -40.43 8.96 8.58
CA LYS A 468 -41.29 8.04 9.32
C LYS A 468 -40.89 6.66 8.81
N GLN A 469 -40.11 5.93 9.60
CA GLN A 469 -39.93 4.50 9.42
C GLN A 469 -41.34 3.94 9.27
N PRO A 470 -41.71 3.39 8.10
CA PRO A 470 -43.00 2.77 7.97
C PRO A 470 -43.01 1.64 8.99
N SER A 471 -43.84 1.80 10.02
CA SER A 471 -44.18 0.73 10.94
C SER A 471 -44.86 -0.35 10.12
N GLY A 472 -44.08 -1.31 9.64
CA GLY A 472 -44.58 -2.49 8.95
C GLY A 472 -45.40 -3.32 9.94
N ALA A 473 -46.71 -3.11 9.89
CA ALA A 473 -47.68 -4.06 10.39
C ALA A 473 -47.44 -5.41 9.71
N ALA A 474 -47.42 -6.47 10.53
CA ALA A 474 -47.37 -7.85 10.09
C ALA A 474 -48.42 -8.09 8.99
N ARG A 475 -47.96 -8.53 7.81
CA ARG A 475 -48.83 -9.00 6.73
C ARG A 475 -48.41 -10.42 6.39
N GLU A 476 -49.33 -11.35 6.65
CA GLU A 476 -49.26 -12.76 6.28
C GLU A 476 -48.97 -12.95 4.78
N PRO A 477 -48.19 -13.97 4.39
CA PRO A 477 -47.98 -14.29 2.99
C PRO A 477 -49.16 -15.11 2.44
N ALA A 478 -50.04 -14.45 1.69
CA ALA A 478 -51.03 -15.12 0.85
C ALA A 478 -50.41 -15.58 -0.48
N LYS A 479 -50.64 -16.85 -0.81
CA LYS A 479 -50.39 -17.49 -2.11
C LYS A 479 -51.04 -16.73 -3.27
N ALA A 480 -50.28 -16.48 -4.34
CA ALA A 480 -50.77 -16.29 -5.71
C ALA A 480 -49.63 -16.69 -6.66
N VAL A 481 -49.68 -17.85 -7.32
CA VAL A 481 -50.41 -18.16 -8.57
C VAL A 481 -49.91 -17.33 -9.76
N ALA A 482 -49.38 -18.08 -10.73
CA ALA A 482 -48.81 -17.67 -11.99
C ALA A 482 -49.77 -16.83 -12.86
N SER A 483 -49.21 -15.90 -13.63
CA SER A 483 -49.69 -15.46 -14.95
C SER A 483 -48.62 -14.57 -15.62
N ALA A 484 -48.01 -15.09 -16.68
CA ALA A 484 -47.45 -14.30 -17.79
C ALA A 484 -48.64 -13.82 -18.69
N PRO A 485 -48.52 -12.87 -19.65
CA PRO A 485 -47.42 -12.76 -20.62
C PRO A 485 -47.01 -11.35 -21.14
N ALA A 486 -45.82 -11.36 -21.78
CA ALA A 486 -45.39 -10.65 -22.99
C ALA A 486 -45.59 -9.13 -23.17
N THR A 487 -44.48 -8.39 -23.32
CA THR A 487 -44.33 -7.44 -24.45
C THR A 487 -42.86 -7.10 -24.77
N ALA A 488 -42.52 -7.28 -26.05
CA ALA A 488 -41.59 -6.54 -26.93
C ALA A 488 -40.13 -6.27 -26.53
N ALA A 489 -39.23 -6.90 -27.29
CA ALA A 489 -37.84 -6.50 -27.54
C ALA A 489 -37.75 -5.58 -28.78
N PRO A 490 -36.70 -4.75 -28.93
CA PRO A 490 -36.31 -4.19 -30.22
C PRO A 490 -35.07 -4.89 -30.81
N ASP A 491 -35.25 -5.28 -32.08
CA ASP A 491 -34.31 -5.28 -33.21
C ASP A 491 -32.79 -5.34 -32.95
N GLN A 492 -32.19 -6.47 -33.34
CA GLN A 492 -30.78 -6.56 -33.73
C GLN A 492 -30.70 -7.08 -35.18
N ALA A 493 -29.98 -6.32 -36.01
CA ALA A 493 -29.67 -6.64 -37.40
C ALA A 493 -28.64 -7.80 -37.53
N PRO A 494 -28.66 -8.58 -38.63
CA PRO A 494 -27.73 -9.68 -38.88
C PRO A 494 -26.50 -9.24 -39.69
N VAL A 495 -25.62 -10.20 -40.03
CA VAL A 495 -24.39 -10.17 -40.90
C VAL A 495 -23.11 -10.31 -40.04
N ALA A 496 -22.15 -11.22 -40.26
CA ALA A 496 -21.91 -12.26 -41.28
C ALA A 496 -20.90 -13.31 -40.77
N ASP A 497 -20.98 -14.48 -41.43
CA ASP A 497 -19.93 -15.44 -41.82
C ASP A 497 -18.87 -15.97 -40.86
N ARG A 498 -18.95 -17.29 -40.73
CA ARG A 498 -18.05 -18.19 -40.00
C ARG A 498 -17.41 -19.13 -41.04
N PRO A 499 -16.10 -19.09 -41.29
CA PRO A 499 -15.49 -20.00 -42.24
C PRO A 499 -15.29 -21.41 -41.66
N GLU A 500 -15.40 -22.35 -42.59
CA GLU A 500 -15.48 -23.80 -42.43
C GLU A 500 -14.28 -24.47 -41.76
N ARG A 501 -14.57 -25.50 -40.99
CA ARG A 501 -13.62 -26.49 -40.48
C ARG A 501 -13.10 -27.35 -41.62
N ARG A 502 -11.78 -27.38 -41.80
CA ARG A 502 -11.09 -28.31 -42.69
C ARG A 502 -10.75 -29.60 -41.93
N SER A 503 -11.08 -30.72 -42.57
CA SER A 503 -10.94 -32.11 -42.16
C SER A 503 -9.49 -32.59 -42.07
N GLU A 504 -9.24 -33.46 -41.10
CA GLU A 504 -8.08 -34.36 -40.97
C GLU A 504 -7.97 -35.33 -42.17
N PRO A 505 -6.78 -35.90 -42.45
CA PRO A 505 -6.68 -37.15 -43.19
C PRO A 505 -6.30 -38.33 -42.29
N GLU A 506 -6.95 -39.45 -42.58
CA GLU A 506 -6.70 -40.80 -42.08
C GLU A 506 -5.31 -41.36 -42.44
N ALA A 507 -4.95 -42.39 -41.68
CA ALA A 507 -3.75 -43.19 -41.75
C ALA A 507 -3.53 -43.92 -43.08
N GLY A 508 -2.26 -44.02 -43.46
CA GLY A 508 -1.68 -45.00 -44.37
C GLY A 508 -0.32 -45.41 -43.83
#